data_AF-A0A388P759-F1
#
_entry.id   AF-A0A388P759-F1
#
_cell.length_a   1.000
_cell.length_b   1.000
_cell.length_c   1.000
_cell.angle_alpha   90.00
_cell.angle_beta   90.00
_cell.angle_gamma   90.00
#
_symmetry.space_group_name_H-M   'P 1'
#
loop_
_entity.id
_entity.type
_entity.pdbx_description
1 polymer ?
#
loop_
_entity_poly.entity_id
_entity_poly.type
_entity_poly.pdbx_seq_one_letter_code
_entity_poly.pdbx_strand_id
1 'polypeptide(L)'
;MFALGDAKLNEDVVVPIRSYVALLHLTRERFRDRFGLATPTFGHAADGNFHVHIMYDRFNPEHCRKAEQAIREVMVKVVELGGAITGEHGHRPGEVPLPLLQHTPAEIGAMLAIKKALARTASSPGPNLEPFNVWEHRPIKVTLPWKALIHASHRRCL
;
A
#
# COMPACT_ATOMS: atom_id res chain seq x y z
N MET A 1 -13.65 9.66 -1.52
CA MET A 1 -12.82 8.62 -2.17
C MET A 1 -13.60 7.37 -2.53
N PHE A 2 -14.44 6.82 -1.64
CA PHE A 2 -15.27 5.63 -1.92
C PHE A 2 -16.31 5.77 -3.06
N ALA A 3 -16.55 6.98 -3.57
CA ALA A 3 -17.29 7.18 -4.82
C ALA A 3 -16.50 6.74 -6.08
N LEU A 4 -15.17 6.54 -5.96
CA LEU A 4 -14.27 6.14 -7.06
C LEU A 4 -14.00 4.63 -7.09
N GLY A 5 -14.40 3.89 -6.05
CA GLY A 5 -14.15 2.46 -5.87
C GLY A 5 -14.54 2.03 -4.46
N ASP A 6 -15.02 0.80 -4.29
CA ASP A 6 -15.46 0.28 -3.00
C ASP A 6 -14.30 -0.23 -2.12
N ALA A 7 -13.12 -0.40 -2.73
CA ALA A 7 -11.87 -0.73 -2.08
C ALA A 7 -10.70 0.13 -2.60
N LYS A 8 -9.61 0.12 -1.84
CA LYS A 8 -8.38 0.82 -2.17
C LYS A 8 -7.14 0.08 -1.70
N LEU A 9 -6.09 0.10 -2.52
CA LEU A 9 -4.72 -0.14 -2.09
C LEU A 9 -4.12 1.20 -1.69
N ASN A 10 -3.51 1.25 -0.51
CA ASN A 10 -3.00 2.50 0.08
C ASN A 10 -1.50 2.36 0.25
N GLU A 11 -0.79 2.99 -0.67
CA GLU A 11 0.66 2.99 -0.64
C GLU A 11 1.18 4.33 -0.18
N ASP A 12 2.33 4.26 0.47
CA ASP A 12 2.96 5.36 1.13
C ASP A 12 4.43 5.37 0.70
N VAL A 13 4.81 6.30 -0.16
CA VAL A 13 6.10 6.29 -0.82
C VAL A 13 6.83 7.60 -0.58
N VAL A 14 8.15 7.58 -0.65
CA VAL A 14 8.97 8.78 -0.57
C VAL A 14 9.78 8.91 -1.85
N VAL A 15 9.82 10.09 -2.46
CA VAL A 15 10.66 10.35 -3.64
C VAL A 15 11.42 11.67 -3.48
N PRO A 16 12.60 11.84 -4.10
CA PRO A 16 13.30 13.12 -4.13
C PRO A 16 12.44 14.23 -4.75
N ILE A 17 12.61 15.48 -4.31
CA ILE A 17 11.84 16.64 -4.81
C ILE A 17 11.87 16.79 -6.34
N ARG A 18 13.02 16.52 -6.95
CA ARG A 18 13.20 16.54 -8.42
C ARG A 18 12.35 15.49 -9.16
N SER A 19 11.82 14.49 -8.45
CA SER A 19 11.10 13.35 -9.01
C SER A 19 9.57 13.46 -8.85
N TYR A 20 9.05 14.51 -8.22
CA TYR A 20 7.61 14.66 -7.95
C TYR A 20 6.77 14.64 -9.23
N VAL A 21 7.21 15.39 -10.24
CA VAL A 21 6.52 15.47 -11.54
C VAL A 21 6.48 14.11 -12.21
N ALA A 22 7.59 13.35 -12.18
CA ALA A 22 7.66 12.01 -12.76
C ALA A 22 6.70 11.02 -12.05
N LEU A 23 6.61 11.08 -10.72
CA LEU A 23 5.67 10.27 -9.95
C LEU A 23 4.21 10.63 -10.29
N LEU A 24 3.87 11.92 -10.34
CA LEU A 24 2.52 12.38 -10.62
C LEU A 24 2.07 12.08 -12.06
N HIS A 25 2.95 12.17 -13.06
CA HIS A 25 2.62 11.75 -14.43
C HIS A 25 2.35 10.24 -14.53
N LEU A 26 3.13 9.42 -13.80
CA LEU A 26 2.87 7.99 -13.71
C LEU A 26 1.48 7.73 -13.15
N THR A 27 1.16 8.30 -11.99
CA THR A 27 -0.09 7.99 -11.29
C THR A 27 -1.30 8.62 -11.98
N ARG A 28 -1.21 9.83 -12.52
CA ARG A 28 -2.37 10.54 -13.08
C ARG A 28 -2.71 10.12 -14.51
N GLU A 29 -1.74 10.13 -15.40
CA GLU A 29 -1.99 9.97 -16.84
C GLU A 29 -1.81 8.51 -17.23
N ARG A 30 -0.62 7.97 -16.97
CA ARG A 30 -0.27 6.63 -17.43
C ARG A 30 -1.15 5.55 -16.81
N PHE A 31 -1.50 5.67 -15.53
CA PHE A 31 -2.32 4.65 -14.86
C PHE A 31 -3.80 4.79 -15.15
N ARG A 32 -4.31 6.02 -15.28
CA ARG A 32 -5.68 6.24 -15.73
C ARG A 32 -5.89 5.65 -17.13
N ASP A 33 -4.99 5.94 -18.06
CA ASP A 33 -5.13 5.51 -19.45
C ASP A 33 -4.91 4.00 -19.61
N ARG A 34 -3.98 3.42 -18.84
CA ARG A 34 -3.63 2.01 -18.95
C ARG A 34 -4.54 1.07 -18.17
N PHE A 35 -4.88 1.43 -16.94
CA PHE A 35 -5.64 0.56 -16.05
C PHE A 35 -7.13 0.93 -15.98
N GLY A 36 -7.49 2.16 -16.32
CA GLY A 36 -8.85 2.67 -16.15
C GLY A 36 -9.26 2.81 -14.68
N LEU A 37 -8.29 2.83 -13.76
CA LEU A 37 -8.51 2.95 -12.31
C LEU A 37 -8.19 4.37 -11.84
N ALA A 38 -8.95 4.86 -10.87
CA ALA A 38 -8.70 6.16 -10.27
C ALA A 38 -7.56 6.06 -9.24
N THR A 39 -6.61 7.00 -9.34
CA THR A 39 -5.34 6.94 -8.60
C THR A 39 -5.03 8.24 -7.84
N PRO A 40 -5.89 8.66 -6.90
CA PRO A 40 -5.64 9.90 -6.17
C PRO A 40 -4.30 9.83 -5.44
N THR A 41 -3.44 10.81 -5.69
CA THR A 41 -2.09 10.92 -5.13
C THR A 41 -1.96 12.25 -4.42
N PHE A 42 -1.57 12.23 -3.14
CA PHE A 42 -1.44 13.41 -2.29
C PHE A 42 -0.44 13.10 -1.17
N GLY A 43 0.11 14.12 -0.51
CA GLY A 43 1.00 13.87 0.62
C GLY A 43 1.73 15.12 1.07
N HIS A 44 2.80 14.92 1.83
CA HIS A 44 3.63 15.96 2.39
C HIS A 44 4.72 16.35 1.39
N ALA A 45 4.45 17.39 0.61
CA ALA A 45 5.39 17.83 -0.44
C ALA A 45 6.75 18.32 0.13
N ALA A 46 6.84 18.65 1.42
CA ALA A 46 8.07 19.16 2.03
C ALA A 46 9.13 18.09 2.27
N ASP A 47 8.73 16.84 2.57
CA ASP A 47 9.63 15.71 2.82
C ASP A 47 9.61 14.66 1.69
N GLY A 48 8.74 14.85 0.69
CA GLY A 48 8.63 13.99 -0.49
C GLY A 48 7.81 12.74 -0.26
N ASN A 49 7.07 12.68 0.84
CA ASN A 49 6.16 11.60 1.14
C ASN A 49 4.81 11.77 0.41
N PHE A 50 4.45 10.78 -0.41
CA PHE A 50 3.19 10.73 -1.14
C PHE A 50 2.43 9.45 -0.83
N HIS A 51 1.15 9.62 -0.52
CA HIS A 51 0.18 8.56 -0.50
C HIS A 51 -0.38 8.35 -1.90
N VAL A 52 -0.09 7.20 -2.49
CA VAL A 52 -0.63 6.76 -3.78
C VAL A 52 -1.74 5.77 -3.52
N HIS A 53 -2.98 6.18 -3.78
CA HIS A 53 -4.13 5.30 -3.62
C HIS A 53 -4.56 4.73 -4.96
N ILE A 54 -4.79 3.43 -5.06
CA ILE A 54 -5.36 2.79 -6.24
C ILE A 54 -6.79 2.37 -5.89
N MET A 55 -7.77 3.03 -6.48
CA MET A 55 -9.19 2.75 -6.26
C MET A 55 -9.66 1.67 -7.22
N TYR A 56 -10.34 0.65 -6.71
CA TYR A 56 -10.80 -0.48 -7.51
C TYR A 56 -12.11 -1.06 -6.94
N ASP A 57 -12.74 -1.92 -7.73
CA ASP A 57 -13.91 -2.71 -7.28
C ASP A 57 -13.40 -4.09 -6.86
N ARG A 58 -13.54 -4.42 -5.57
CA ARG A 58 -13.04 -5.68 -5.02
C ARG A 58 -13.80 -6.91 -5.46
N PHE A 59 -15.00 -6.74 -6.00
CA PHE A 59 -15.82 -7.82 -6.53
C PHE A 59 -15.60 -8.05 -8.03
N ASN A 60 -14.84 -7.17 -8.69
CA ASN A 60 -14.41 -7.35 -10.08
C ASN A 60 -12.98 -7.92 -10.13
N PRO A 61 -12.79 -9.18 -10.55
CA PRO A 61 -11.47 -9.82 -10.61
C PRO A 61 -10.48 -9.09 -11.51
N GLU A 62 -10.95 -8.45 -12.59
CA GLU A 62 -10.10 -7.68 -13.49
C GLU A 62 -9.57 -6.41 -12.82
N HIS A 63 -10.42 -5.72 -12.05
CA HIS A 63 -10.03 -4.56 -11.26
C HIS A 63 -8.99 -4.94 -10.20
N CYS A 64 -9.17 -6.05 -9.49
CA CYS A 64 -8.17 -6.56 -8.54
C CYS A 64 -6.81 -6.83 -9.22
N ARG A 65 -6.82 -7.53 -10.36
CA ARG A 65 -5.58 -7.81 -11.13
C ARG A 65 -4.90 -6.53 -11.61
N LYS A 66 -5.67 -5.56 -12.10
CA LYS A 66 -5.16 -4.25 -12.53
C LYS A 66 -4.58 -3.46 -11.36
N ALA A 67 -5.22 -3.51 -10.19
CA ALA A 67 -4.75 -2.84 -8.98
C ALA A 67 -3.41 -3.45 -8.51
N GLU A 68 -3.28 -4.77 -8.50
CA GLU A 68 -2.03 -5.48 -8.17
C GLU A 68 -0.89 -5.19 -9.17
N GLN A 69 -1.22 -5.05 -10.45
CA GLN A 69 -0.23 -4.63 -11.44
C GLN A 69 0.20 -3.17 -11.24
N ALA A 70 -0.76 -2.28 -10.98
CA ALA A 70 -0.52 -0.85 -10.76
C ALA A 70 0.37 -0.62 -9.54
N ILE A 71 0.10 -1.27 -8.39
CA ILE A 71 0.94 -1.13 -7.19
C ILE A 71 2.39 -1.53 -7.47
N ARG A 72 2.61 -2.68 -8.13
CA ARG A 72 3.96 -3.13 -8.48
C ARG A 72 4.71 -2.12 -9.32
N GLU A 73 4.02 -1.47 -10.27
CA GLU A 73 4.61 -0.45 -11.12
C GLU A 73 4.94 0.85 -10.38
N VAL A 74 4.11 1.26 -9.41
CA VAL A 74 4.47 2.39 -8.52
C VAL A 74 5.74 2.06 -7.76
N MET A 75 5.82 0.88 -7.14
CA MET A 75 6.97 0.53 -6.31
C MET A 75 8.26 0.45 -7.13
N VAL A 76 8.23 -0.19 -8.29
CA VAL A 76 9.38 -0.21 -9.22
C VAL A 76 9.77 1.22 -9.59
N LYS A 77 8.80 2.07 -9.94
CA LYS A 77 9.11 3.43 -10.36
C LYS A 77 9.71 4.26 -9.23
N VAL A 78 9.20 4.12 -8.02
CA VAL A 78 9.72 4.83 -6.84
C VAL A 78 11.18 4.46 -6.60
N VAL A 79 11.53 3.18 -6.67
CA VAL A 79 12.93 2.73 -6.55
C VAL A 79 13.78 3.30 -7.69
N GLU A 80 13.31 3.27 -8.94
CA GLU A 80 14.02 3.88 -10.08
C GLU A 80 14.28 5.38 -9.90
N LEU A 81 13.35 6.08 -9.25
CA LEU A 81 13.45 7.52 -8.97
C LEU A 81 14.38 7.82 -7.78
N GLY A 82 14.98 6.80 -7.16
CA GLY A 82 15.82 6.92 -5.96
C GLY A 82 15.02 7.20 -4.70
N GLY A 83 13.76 6.74 -4.66
CA GLY A 83 12.86 6.87 -3.53
C GLY A 83 12.81 5.65 -2.62
N ALA A 84 11.89 5.67 -1.66
CA ALA A 84 11.57 4.56 -0.77
C ALA A 84 10.12 4.10 -0.94
N ILE A 85 9.90 2.78 -0.99
CA ILE A 85 8.60 2.12 -1.18
C ILE A 85 7.68 2.18 0.05
N THR A 86 8.23 2.60 1.19
CA THR A 86 7.53 2.86 2.44
C THR A 86 8.09 4.14 3.04
N GLY A 87 7.22 5.08 3.45
CA GLY A 87 7.62 6.34 4.08
C GLY A 87 7.51 6.28 5.60
N GLU A 88 6.28 6.40 6.09
CA GLU A 88 5.93 6.47 7.52
C GLU A 88 5.28 5.19 8.05
N HIS A 89 4.68 4.35 7.19
CA HIS A 89 3.90 3.20 7.67
C HIS A 89 4.73 1.94 7.93
N GLY A 90 5.95 1.88 7.41
CA GLY A 90 6.78 0.67 7.42
C GLY A 90 6.21 -0.44 6.53
N HIS A 91 6.88 -1.59 6.53
CA HIS A 91 6.50 -2.75 5.72
C HIS A 91 5.35 -3.52 6.39
N ARG A 92 4.28 -3.77 5.64
CA ARG A 92 3.13 -4.55 6.12
C ARG A 92 3.25 -6.03 5.72
N PRO A 93 2.68 -6.95 6.52
CA PRO A 93 2.49 -8.33 6.10
C PRO A 93 1.72 -8.36 4.77
N GLY A 94 2.30 -8.98 3.75
CA GLY A 94 1.68 -9.14 2.42
C GLY A 94 2.18 -8.22 1.33
N GLU A 95 3.10 -7.32 1.65
CA GLU A 95 3.83 -6.54 0.65
C GLU A 95 4.97 -7.32 0.00
N VAL A 96 5.22 -8.57 0.38
CA VAL A 96 6.28 -9.40 -0.20
C VAL A 96 5.89 -9.81 -1.64
N PRO A 97 6.76 -9.64 -2.65
CA PRO A 97 8.21 -9.40 -2.57
C PRO A 97 8.66 -7.93 -2.73
N LEU A 98 7.80 -6.93 -2.55
CA LEU A 98 8.13 -5.51 -2.75
C LEU A 98 9.37 -5.02 -1.97
N PRO A 99 9.64 -5.44 -0.72
CA PRO A 99 10.89 -5.09 -0.03
C PRO A 99 12.17 -5.50 -0.78
N LEU A 100 12.09 -6.58 -1.58
CA LEU A 100 13.21 -7.05 -2.42
C LEU A 100 13.48 -6.13 -3.63
N LEU A 101 12.58 -5.20 -3.93
CA LEU A 101 12.82 -4.17 -4.96
C LEU A 101 13.81 -3.11 -4.47
N GLN A 102 13.79 -2.78 -3.17
CA GLN A 102 14.58 -1.69 -2.60
C GLN A 102 15.86 -2.18 -1.91
N HIS A 103 15.83 -3.39 -1.35
CA HIS A 103 16.94 -3.92 -0.56
C HIS A 103 17.63 -5.08 -1.28
N THR A 104 18.96 -5.08 -1.19
CA THR A 104 19.81 -6.16 -1.67
C THR A 104 19.61 -7.44 -0.83
N PRO A 105 19.92 -8.62 -1.38
CA PRO A 105 19.89 -9.86 -0.61
C PRO A 105 20.75 -9.82 0.66
N ALA A 106 21.86 -9.09 0.64
CA ALA A 106 22.75 -8.92 1.80
C ALA A 106 22.08 -8.10 2.91
N GLU A 107 21.43 -6.98 2.57
CA GLU A 107 20.70 -6.14 3.53
C GLU A 107 19.52 -6.91 4.15
N ILE A 108 18.74 -7.63 3.32
CA ILE A 108 17.66 -8.50 3.80
C ILE A 108 18.22 -9.59 4.73
N GLY A 109 19.35 -10.20 4.36
CA GLY A 109 20.05 -11.19 5.19
C GLY A 109 20.46 -10.61 6.55
N ALA A 110 20.96 -9.38 6.58
CA ALA A 110 21.31 -8.69 7.82
C ALA A 110 20.06 -8.40 8.69
N MET A 111 18.97 -7.91 8.11
CA MET A 111 17.70 -7.68 8.81
C MET A 111 17.16 -8.98 9.42
N LEU A 112 17.20 -10.09 8.66
CA LEU A 112 16.79 -11.41 9.13
C LEU A 112 17.69 -11.96 10.24
N ALA A 113 19.01 -11.75 10.14
CA ALA A 113 19.96 -12.16 11.18
C ALA A 113 19.69 -11.42 12.50
N ILE A 114 19.44 -10.11 12.44
CA ILE A 114 19.06 -9.30 13.60
C ILE A 114 17.72 -9.78 14.17
N LYS A 115 16.71 -9.99 13.32
CA LYS A 115 15.40 -10.53 13.74
C LYS A 115 15.58 -11.86 14.46
N LYS A 116 16.40 -12.78 13.92
CA LYS A 116 16.68 -14.08 14.53
C LYS A 116 17.39 -13.96 15.88
N ALA A 117 18.34 -13.05 16.01
CA ALA A 117 19.07 -12.83 17.25
C ALA A 117 18.21 -12.23 18.37
N LEU A 118 17.23 -11.39 18.00
CA LEU A 118 16.38 -10.65 18.95
C LEU A 118 15.00 -11.29 19.16
N ALA A 119 14.55 -12.19 18.29
CA ALA A 119 13.25 -12.83 18.40
C ALA A 119 13.18 -13.73 19.64
N ARG A 120 12.26 -13.41 20.56
CA ARG A 120 11.96 -14.23 21.75
C ARG A 120 10.98 -15.37 21.43
N THR A 121 10.23 -15.25 20.34
CA THR A 121 9.26 -16.22 19.79
C THR A 121 9.18 -16.09 18.26
N ALA A 122 8.65 -17.11 17.56
CA ALA A 122 8.45 -17.08 16.10
C ALA A 122 7.55 -15.89 15.62
N SER A 123 6.73 -15.35 16.51
CA SER A 123 5.81 -14.22 16.27
C SER A 123 6.33 -12.87 16.78
N SER A 124 7.62 -12.77 17.13
CA SER A 124 8.20 -11.50 17.61
C SER A 124 8.05 -10.38 16.57
N PRO A 125 7.68 -9.15 16.98
CA PRO A 125 7.44 -8.05 16.06
C PRO A 125 8.69 -7.72 15.23
N GLY A 126 8.50 -7.59 13.93
CA GLY A 126 9.53 -7.29 12.93
C GLY A 126 8.92 -7.41 11.52
N PRO A 127 9.63 -7.03 10.46
CA PRO A 127 9.12 -7.17 9.10
C PRO A 127 8.76 -8.65 8.86
N ASN A 128 7.48 -8.90 8.60
CA ASN A 128 7.02 -10.21 8.18
C ASN A 128 7.31 -10.32 6.68
N LEU A 129 8.45 -10.91 6.36
CA LEU A 129 8.88 -11.21 5.00
C LEU A 129 8.22 -12.50 4.46
N GLU A 130 7.24 -13.04 5.17
CA GLU A 130 6.42 -14.12 4.65
C GLU A 130 5.43 -13.57 3.62
N PRO A 131 5.31 -14.23 2.45
CA PRO A 131 4.27 -13.89 1.48
C PRO A 131 2.90 -14.00 2.14
N PHE A 132 2.12 -12.92 2.06
CA PHE A 132 0.74 -12.91 2.53
C PHE A 132 -0.13 -12.26 1.45
N ASN A 133 -0.88 -13.08 0.73
CA ASN A 133 -1.70 -12.58 -0.36
C ASN A 133 -3.11 -12.28 0.14
N VAL A 134 -3.45 -11.00 0.31
CA VAL A 134 -4.79 -10.56 0.75
C VAL A 134 -5.92 -11.07 -0.15
N TRP A 135 -5.64 -11.35 -1.43
CA TRP A 135 -6.62 -11.78 -2.43
C TRP A 135 -6.99 -13.26 -2.29
N GLU A 136 -6.16 -14.06 -1.64
CA GLU A 136 -6.42 -15.48 -1.39
C GLU A 136 -7.34 -15.70 -0.18
N HIS A 137 -7.63 -14.63 0.58
CA HIS A 137 -8.42 -14.70 1.80
C HIS A 137 -9.84 -14.15 1.62
N ARG A 138 -10.83 -14.94 2.07
CA ARG A 138 -12.24 -14.53 2.01
C ARG A 138 -12.53 -13.49 3.10
N PRO A 139 -13.11 -12.32 2.77
CA PRO A 139 -13.48 -11.32 3.76
C PRO A 139 -14.51 -11.87 4.75
N ILE A 140 -14.24 -11.73 6.05
CA ILE A 140 -15.18 -12.11 7.10
C ILE A 140 -16.04 -10.91 7.44
N LYS A 141 -17.37 -11.07 7.36
CA LYS A 141 -18.31 -10.02 7.74
C LYS A 141 -18.44 -10.00 9.26
N VAL A 142 -17.76 -9.04 9.90
CA VAL A 142 -17.82 -8.84 11.35
C VAL A 142 -18.70 -7.63 11.68
N THR A 143 -19.70 -7.84 12.53
CA THR A 143 -20.46 -6.76 13.17
C THR A 143 -19.79 -6.43 14.48
N LEU A 144 -19.11 -5.28 14.53
CA LEU A 144 -18.46 -4.81 15.73
C LEU A 144 -19.50 -4.18 16.67
N PRO A 145 -19.44 -4.39 18.00
CA PRO A 145 -20.44 -3.91 18.94
C PRO A 145 -20.73 -2.39 18.83
N TRP A 146 -19.71 -1.59 18.51
CA TRP A 146 -19.81 -0.15 18.38
C TRP A 146 -20.40 0.34 17.05
N LYS A 147 -20.57 -0.52 16.03
CA LYS A 147 -21.27 -0.13 14.79
C LYS A 147 -22.74 0.23 15.07
N ALA A 148 -23.36 -0.40 16.08
CA ALA A 148 -24.71 -0.05 16.53
C ALA A 148 -24.77 1.36 17.16
N LEU A 149 -23.71 1.77 17.86
CA LEU A 149 -23.62 3.10 18.50
C LEU A 149 -23.47 4.24 17.49
N ILE A 150 -22.68 4.03 16.43
CA ILE A 150 -22.48 5.02 15.35
C ILE A 150 -23.77 5.25 14.54
N HIS A 151 -24.58 4.21 14.32
CA HIS A 151 -25.88 4.36 13.64
C HIS A 151 -26.97 4.96 14.54
N ALA A 152 -26.80 4.90 15.86
CA ALA A 152 -27.70 5.54 16.82
C ALA A 152 -27.37 7.03 17.04
N SER A 153 -26.14 7.48 16.80
CA SER A 153 -25.76 8.90 16.89
C SER A 153 -26.14 9.70 15.64
N HIS A 154 -26.10 9.10 14.45
CA HIS A 154 -26.52 9.77 13.20
C HIS A 154 -28.03 10.02 13.10
N ARG A 155 -28.87 9.33 13.88
CA ARG A 155 -30.32 9.63 13.98
C ARG A 155 -30.66 10.78 14.92
N ARG A 156 -29.67 11.41 15.56
CA ARG A 156 -29.86 12.57 16.45
C ARG A 156 -29.37 13.90 15.88
N CYS A 157 -28.90 13.92 14.63
CA CYS A 157 -28.43 15.13 13.93
C CYS A 157 -29.30 15.47 12.69
N LEU A 158 -30.57 15.08 12.70
CA LEU A 158 -31.62 15.63 11.85
C LEU A 158 -32.73 16.19 12.75
#